data_AF-A0AAU2AKY8-F1
#
_entry.id   AF-A0AAU2AKY8-F1
#
_cell.length_a   1.000
_cell.length_b   1.000
_cell.length_c   1.000
_cell.angle_alpha   90.00
_cell.angle_beta   90.00
_cell.angle_gamma   90.00
#
_symmetry.space_group_name_H-M   'P 1'
#
loop_
_entity.id
_entity.type
_entity.pdbx_description
1 polymer ?
#
loop_
_entity_poly.entity_id
_entity_poly.type
_entity_poly.pdbx_seq_one_letter_code
_entity_poly.pdbx_strand_id
1 'polypeptide(L)'
;MNQYVAAGPRPGAPLRLICFHHAGAGALTFAGWSARIGPLVSVVPVRLPGRETRLGEDRITDVDRLFRELDEHLGPLLDEGPYAFYGHSLGALVAHRFAGHRIDSGRRAPAGVLVGACMAPHLPNPLISAADADDTRLLGLLSGLGGVPEELLARPAWLRGMLATTRADLVLGRALREGATAPLPCPIWAFAGAEDRIATPTAVAAWERWTTSAFHLRTLAGGHFFVRDGELPRLLGELLDPSVVLAAEHRETPRTFEPLGAGTARDGIRGLRSAGE
;
A
#
# COMPACT_ATOMS: atom_id res chain seq x y z
N MET A 1 -14.47 -6.11 -22.93
CA MET A 1 -14.11 -5.01 -22.00
C MET A 1 -13.58 -5.68 -20.73
N ASN A 2 -12.42 -5.28 -20.22
CA ASN A 2 -11.80 -5.94 -19.07
C ASN A 2 -12.59 -5.62 -17.78
N GLN A 3 -13.25 -6.63 -17.20
CA GLN A 3 -14.14 -6.45 -16.04
C GLN A 3 -13.42 -6.03 -14.75
N TYR A 4 -12.11 -6.26 -14.67
CA TYR A 4 -11.28 -5.86 -13.54
C TYR A 4 -10.80 -4.42 -13.62
N VAL A 5 -10.92 -3.77 -14.79
CA VAL A 5 -10.41 -2.42 -15.00
C VAL A 5 -11.59 -1.45 -15.09
N ALA A 6 -11.77 -0.65 -14.03
CA ALA A 6 -12.88 0.31 -13.97
C ALA A 6 -12.68 1.51 -14.90
N ALA A 7 -11.43 1.89 -15.15
CA ALA A 7 -11.03 2.90 -16.12
C ALA A 7 -9.74 2.42 -16.81
N GLY A 8 -9.78 2.39 -18.14
CA GLY A 8 -8.65 1.93 -18.96
C GLY A 8 -7.44 2.88 -18.90
N PRO A 9 -6.29 2.43 -19.39
CA PRO A 9 -5.07 3.23 -19.37
C PRO A 9 -5.23 4.49 -20.22
N ARG A 10 -4.66 5.61 -19.76
CA ARG A 10 -4.54 6.83 -20.57
C ARG A 10 -3.55 6.57 -21.73
N PRO A 11 -3.94 6.82 -22.99
CA PRO A 11 -3.01 6.75 -24.12
C PRO A 11 -1.81 7.69 -23.92
N GLY A 12 -0.60 7.21 -24.22
CA GLY A 12 0.62 8.00 -24.15
C GLY A 12 1.21 8.20 -22.74
N ALA A 13 0.56 7.74 -21.68
CA ALA A 13 1.17 7.72 -20.35
C ALA A 13 2.25 6.63 -20.27
N PRO A 14 3.53 6.97 -19.97
CA PRO A 14 4.63 6.00 -19.92
C PRO A 14 4.52 4.99 -18.77
N LEU A 15 3.81 5.32 -17.68
CA LEU A 15 3.68 4.46 -16.51
C LEU A 15 2.21 4.22 -16.15
N ARG A 16 1.88 2.99 -15.75
CA ARG A 16 0.56 2.59 -15.28
C ARG A 16 0.57 2.38 -13.77
N LEU A 17 -0.29 3.09 -13.03
CA LEU A 17 -0.49 2.90 -11.59
C LEU A 17 -1.75 2.06 -11.37
N ILE A 18 -1.55 0.79 -11.02
CA ILE A 18 -2.62 -0.16 -10.75
C ILE A 18 -3.07 0.00 -9.30
N CYS A 19 -4.34 0.33 -9.08
CA CYS A 19 -4.85 0.76 -7.78
C CYS A 19 -5.82 -0.27 -7.16
N PHE A 20 -5.47 -0.80 -5.99
CA PHE A 20 -6.29 -1.75 -5.21
C PHE A 20 -6.94 -1.07 -4.01
N HIS A 21 -8.26 -1.21 -3.89
CA HIS A 21 -9.07 -0.55 -2.87
C HIS A 21 -8.97 -1.22 -1.49
N HIS A 22 -9.47 -0.53 -0.46
CA HIS A 22 -9.59 -1.04 0.90
C HIS A 22 -10.79 -2.01 1.03
N ALA A 23 -10.87 -2.69 2.17
CA ALA A 23 -11.95 -3.63 2.48
C ALA A 23 -13.32 -2.93 2.46
N GLY A 24 -14.33 -3.61 1.92
CA GLY A 24 -15.69 -3.11 1.80
C GLY A 24 -15.91 -2.09 0.67
N ALA A 25 -14.84 -1.57 0.07
CA ALA A 25 -14.92 -0.57 -0.98
C ALA A 25 -14.80 -1.17 -2.39
N GLY A 26 -14.77 -0.30 -3.40
CA GLY A 26 -14.57 -0.64 -4.81
C GLY A 26 -13.62 0.34 -5.52
N ALA A 27 -13.53 0.21 -6.84
CA ALA A 27 -12.70 1.05 -7.70
C ALA A 27 -13.02 2.56 -7.60
N LEU A 28 -14.25 2.93 -7.22
CA LEU A 28 -14.65 4.32 -6.97
C LEU A 28 -13.88 5.00 -5.82
N THR A 29 -13.14 4.24 -5.00
CA THR A 29 -12.17 4.80 -4.04
C THR A 29 -11.19 5.77 -4.71
N PHE A 30 -10.87 5.54 -5.99
CA PHE A 30 -9.90 6.30 -6.77
C PHE A 30 -10.53 7.34 -7.68
N ALA A 31 -11.81 7.69 -7.44
CA ALA A 31 -12.50 8.68 -8.24
C ALA A 31 -11.74 10.03 -8.25
N GLY A 32 -11.54 10.60 -9.44
CA GLY A 32 -10.84 11.88 -9.63
C GLY A 32 -9.31 11.80 -9.58
N TRP A 33 -8.70 10.66 -9.28
CA TRP A 33 -7.24 10.53 -9.24
C TRP A 33 -6.57 10.83 -10.58
N SER A 34 -7.14 10.36 -11.69
CA SER A 34 -6.59 10.61 -13.04
C SER A 34 -6.48 12.09 -13.38
N ALA A 35 -7.34 12.95 -12.82
CA ALA A 35 -7.29 14.40 -13.02
C ALA A 35 -6.21 15.09 -12.16
N ARG A 36 -5.74 14.44 -11.09
CA ARG A 36 -4.82 15.04 -10.10
C ARG A 36 -3.38 14.51 -10.18
N ILE A 37 -3.18 13.29 -10.70
CA ILE A 37 -1.88 12.61 -10.73
C ILE A 37 -0.91 13.16 -11.79
N GLY A 38 -1.37 14.00 -12.72
CA GLY A 38 -0.56 14.50 -13.84
C GLY A 38 -0.59 13.60 -15.08
N PRO A 39 0.09 14.00 -16.17
CA PRO A 39 -0.05 13.36 -17.48
C PRO A 39 0.74 12.05 -17.63
N LEU A 40 1.85 11.90 -16.90
CA LEU A 40 2.83 10.82 -17.10
C LEU A 40 2.40 9.47 -16.48
N VAL A 41 1.42 9.50 -15.58
CA VAL A 41 0.93 8.31 -14.89
C VAL A 41 -0.53 8.06 -15.26
N SER A 42 -0.81 6.84 -15.71
CA SER A 42 -2.16 6.37 -15.94
C SER A 42 -2.69 5.62 -14.72
N VAL A 43 -3.70 6.17 -14.04
CA VAL A 43 -4.38 5.49 -12.93
C VAL A 43 -5.33 4.42 -13.46
N VAL A 44 -5.18 3.20 -12.97
CA VAL A 44 -5.95 2.01 -13.37
C VAL A 44 -6.59 1.40 -12.12
N PRO A 45 -7.81 1.83 -11.74
CA PRO A 45 -8.52 1.29 -10.60
C PRO A 45 -8.99 -0.14 -10.84
N VAL A 46 -8.66 -1.05 -9.92
CA VAL A 46 -9.05 -2.46 -9.98
C VAL A 46 -10.42 -2.67 -9.34
N ARG A 47 -11.31 -3.38 -10.04
CA ARG A 47 -12.65 -3.76 -9.57
C ARG A 47 -12.72 -5.26 -9.29
N LEU A 48 -12.53 -5.63 -8.01
CA LEU A 48 -12.71 -7.00 -7.54
C LEU A 48 -14.19 -7.44 -7.60
N PRO A 49 -14.50 -8.75 -7.61
CA PRO A 49 -15.87 -9.27 -7.57
C PRO A 49 -16.65 -8.86 -6.30
N GLY A 50 -17.98 -8.87 -6.39
CA GLY A 50 -18.90 -8.64 -5.27
C GLY A 50 -19.13 -7.17 -4.90
N ARG A 51 -18.84 -6.24 -5.82
CA ARG A 51 -19.01 -4.79 -5.63
C ARG A 51 -19.30 -4.08 -6.96
N GLU A 52 -19.88 -2.89 -6.88
CA GLU A 52 -20.15 -2.04 -8.04
C GLU A 52 -20.92 -2.79 -9.14
N THR A 53 -20.47 -2.73 -10.40
CA THR A 53 -21.09 -3.46 -11.53
C THR A 53 -20.96 -4.98 -11.42
N ARG A 54 -20.19 -5.48 -10.45
CA ARG A 54 -19.92 -6.91 -10.17
C ARG A 54 -20.54 -7.35 -8.85
N LEU A 55 -21.55 -6.63 -8.34
CA LEU A 55 -22.16 -6.88 -7.02
C LEU A 55 -22.74 -8.30 -6.87
N GLY A 56 -23.25 -8.88 -7.96
CA GLY A 56 -23.84 -10.22 -7.96
C GLY A 56 -22.84 -11.37 -8.05
N GLU A 57 -21.54 -11.08 -8.16
CA GLU A 57 -20.51 -12.12 -8.27
C GLU A 57 -19.97 -12.52 -6.89
N ASP A 58 -19.51 -13.78 -6.79
CA ASP A 58 -18.89 -14.31 -5.58
C ASP A 58 -17.60 -13.56 -5.24
N ARG A 59 -17.52 -13.11 -3.99
CA ARG A 59 -16.35 -12.42 -3.44
C ARG A 59 -15.18 -13.38 -3.33
N ILE A 60 -13.98 -12.88 -3.61
CA ILE A 60 -12.76 -13.66 -3.51
C ILE A 60 -12.26 -13.63 -2.05
N THR A 61 -12.16 -14.80 -1.44
CA THR A 61 -11.55 -15.01 -0.12
C THR A 61 -10.30 -15.89 -0.19
N ASP A 62 -9.95 -16.36 -1.38
CA ASP A 62 -8.85 -17.27 -1.66
C ASP A 62 -7.76 -16.55 -2.48
N VAL A 63 -6.51 -16.70 -2.05
CA VAL A 63 -5.37 -15.97 -2.62
C VAL A 63 -4.98 -16.52 -4.00
N ASP A 64 -5.09 -17.84 -4.20
CA ASP A 64 -4.72 -18.46 -5.48
C ASP A 64 -5.72 -18.06 -6.58
N ARG A 65 -7.01 -18.06 -6.26
CA ARG A 65 -8.06 -17.50 -7.12
C ARG A 65 -7.79 -16.02 -7.41
N LEU A 66 -7.45 -15.22 -6.40
CA LEU A 66 -7.13 -13.81 -6.61
C LEU A 66 -6.02 -13.63 -7.63
N PHE A 67 -4.87 -14.28 -7.45
CA PHE A 67 -3.71 -14.08 -8.33
C PHE A 67 -3.95 -14.60 -9.73
N ARG A 68 -4.63 -15.75 -9.88
CA ARG A 68 -5.02 -16.25 -11.20
C ARG A 68 -5.90 -15.27 -11.95
N GLU A 69 -6.94 -14.72 -11.32
CA GLU A 69 -7.84 -13.75 -11.97
C GLU A 69 -7.13 -12.42 -12.26
N LEU A 70 -6.24 -11.97 -11.35
CA LEU A 70 -5.43 -10.77 -11.60
C LEU A 70 -4.40 -10.97 -12.73
N ASP A 71 -3.77 -12.13 -12.86
CA ASP A 71 -2.88 -12.44 -13.98
C ASP A 71 -3.66 -12.52 -15.30
N GLU A 72 -4.80 -13.21 -15.31
CA GLU A 72 -5.63 -13.33 -16.50
C GLU A 72 -6.08 -11.95 -17.03
N HIS A 73 -6.52 -11.09 -16.12
CA HIS A 73 -7.14 -9.83 -16.51
C HIS A 73 -6.18 -8.64 -16.53
N LEU A 74 -5.19 -8.57 -15.64
CA LEU A 74 -4.23 -7.47 -15.61
C LEU A 74 -2.93 -7.83 -16.33
N GLY A 75 -2.55 -9.11 -16.39
CA GLY A 75 -1.28 -9.57 -16.98
C GLY A 75 -0.95 -8.94 -18.34
N PRO A 76 -1.85 -8.97 -19.34
CA PRO A 76 -1.60 -8.34 -20.63
C PRO A 76 -1.22 -6.85 -20.51
N LEU A 77 -1.92 -6.12 -19.64
CA LEU A 77 -1.66 -4.70 -19.40
C LEU A 77 -0.31 -4.45 -18.69
N LEU A 78 0.08 -5.34 -17.78
CA LEU A 78 1.35 -5.27 -17.05
C LEU A 78 2.56 -5.67 -17.91
N ASP A 79 2.34 -6.54 -18.89
CA ASP A 79 3.39 -7.02 -19.78
C ASP A 79 3.73 -5.99 -20.89
N GLU A 80 2.79 -5.10 -21.23
CA GLU A 80 2.94 -4.05 -22.25
C GLU A 80 3.93 -2.92 -21.89
N GLY A 81 4.25 -2.70 -20.61
CA GLY A 81 5.14 -1.61 -20.24
C GLY A 81 5.30 -1.38 -18.73
N PRO A 82 5.98 -0.29 -18.34
CA PRO A 82 6.23 0.04 -16.94
C PRO A 82 4.94 0.22 -16.14
N TYR A 83 4.93 -0.34 -14.94
CA TYR A 83 3.81 -0.24 -14.02
C TYR A 83 4.29 -0.14 -12.57
N ALA A 84 3.44 0.42 -11.72
CA ALA A 84 3.56 0.42 -10.27
C ALA A 84 2.23 -0.01 -9.65
N PHE A 85 2.29 -0.52 -8.41
CA PHE A 85 1.09 -0.85 -7.67
C PHE A 85 0.85 0.17 -6.56
N TYR A 86 -0.36 0.69 -6.46
CA TYR A 86 -0.85 1.34 -5.25
C TYR A 86 -1.91 0.48 -4.59
N GLY A 87 -1.85 0.36 -3.28
CA GLY A 87 -2.88 -0.31 -2.51
C GLY A 87 -3.20 0.45 -1.23
N HIS A 88 -4.49 0.54 -0.89
CA HIS A 88 -4.93 1.14 0.36
C HIS A 88 -5.49 0.09 1.32
N SER A 89 -5.00 0.06 2.57
CA SER A 89 -5.40 -0.90 3.61
C SER A 89 -5.30 -2.35 3.09
N LEU A 90 -6.41 -3.08 2.91
CA LEU A 90 -6.42 -4.40 2.26
C LEU A 90 -5.70 -4.39 0.89
N GLY A 91 -5.95 -3.37 0.08
CA GLY A 91 -5.35 -3.27 -1.25
C GLY A 91 -3.82 -3.20 -1.21
N ALA A 92 -3.21 -2.71 -0.13
CA ALA A 92 -1.75 -2.71 0.03
C ALA A 92 -1.20 -4.14 0.18
N LEU A 93 -1.94 -5.03 0.86
CA LEU A 93 -1.59 -6.43 0.97
C LEU A 93 -1.72 -7.15 -0.38
N VAL A 94 -2.77 -6.82 -1.15
CA VAL A 94 -2.95 -7.31 -2.52
C VAL A 94 -1.79 -6.86 -3.40
N ALA A 95 -1.46 -5.56 -3.40
CA ALA A 95 -0.36 -4.98 -4.16
C ALA A 95 0.98 -5.66 -3.85
N HIS A 96 1.32 -5.81 -2.57
CA HIS A 96 2.57 -6.45 -2.14
C HIS A 96 2.64 -7.92 -2.54
N ARG A 97 1.60 -8.71 -2.22
CA ARG A 97 1.62 -10.15 -2.49
C ARG A 97 1.56 -10.46 -3.98
N PHE A 98 0.77 -9.70 -4.73
CA PHE A 98 0.68 -9.87 -6.18
C PHE A 98 1.99 -9.45 -6.88
N ALA A 99 2.67 -8.40 -6.40
CA ALA A 99 4.01 -8.06 -6.89
C ALA A 99 5.00 -9.23 -6.69
N GLY A 100 5.03 -9.82 -5.49
CA GLY A 100 5.86 -11.00 -5.20
C GLY A 100 5.53 -12.17 -6.12
N HIS A 101 4.25 -12.54 -6.22
CA HIS A 101 3.77 -13.59 -7.13
C HIS A 101 4.23 -13.40 -8.58
N ARG A 102 4.12 -12.17 -9.09
CA ARG A 102 4.55 -11.83 -10.46
C ARG A 102 6.06 -12.00 -10.63
N ILE A 103 6.85 -11.50 -9.67
CA ILE A 103 8.31 -11.58 -9.69
C ILE A 103 8.77 -13.04 -9.63
N ASP A 104 8.20 -13.83 -8.72
CA ASP A 104 8.51 -15.26 -8.56
C ASP A 104 8.14 -16.07 -9.82
N SER A 105 7.15 -15.60 -10.57
CA SER A 105 6.75 -16.15 -11.87
C SER A 105 7.62 -15.67 -13.05
N GLY A 106 8.74 -14.99 -12.78
CA GLY A 106 9.68 -14.49 -13.81
C GLY A 106 9.15 -13.31 -14.62
N ARG A 107 8.11 -12.62 -14.15
CA ARG A 107 7.55 -11.44 -14.82
C ARG A 107 8.31 -10.18 -14.42
N ARG A 108 8.20 -9.14 -15.26
CA ARG A 108 8.79 -7.81 -14.99
C ARG A 108 8.36 -7.32 -13.61
N ALA A 109 9.31 -6.90 -12.78
CA ALA A 109 9.04 -6.28 -11.49
C ALA A 109 8.33 -4.91 -11.66
N PRO A 110 7.46 -4.50 -10.72
CA PRO A 110 6.93 -3.14 -10.71
C PRO A 110 8.05 -2.13 -10.43
N ALA A 111 7.88 -0.90 -10.94
CA ALA A 111 8.70 0.26 -10.56
C ALA A 111 8.66 0.54 -9.05
N GLY A 112 7.59 0.08 -8.39
CA GLY A 112 7.59 -0.28 -6.98
C GLY A 112 6.17 -0.44 -6.44
N VAL A 113 6.10 -0.63 -5.13
CA VAL A 113 4.85 -0.91 -4.41
C VAL A 113 4.56 0.22 -3.43
N LEU A 114 3.42 0.88 -3.62
CA LEU A 114 2.98 2.02 -2.85
C LEU A 114 1.88 1.58 -1.87
N VAL A 115 2.18 1.60 -0.58
CA VAL A 115 1.31 1.09 0.48
C VAL A 115 0.68 2.24 1.27
N GLY A 116 -0.64 2.37 1.25
CA GLY A 116 -1.36 3.39 2.01
C GLY A 116 -2.16 2.80 3.17
N ALA A 117 -2.05 3.40 4.37
CA ALA A 117 -2.86 3.06 5.55
C ALA A 117 -2.90 1.55 5.85
N CYS A 118 -1.76 0.88 5.78
CA CYS A 118 -1.68 -0.56 6.01
C CYS A 118 -0.58 -0.90 6.99
N MET A 119 -0.90 -1.65 8.05
CA MET A 119 0.10 -2.19 8.96
C MET A 119 0.90 -3.29 8.27
N ALA A 120 2.22 -3.31 8.48
CA ALA A 120 3.10 -4.34 7.91
C ALA A 120 2.61 -5.77 8.24
N PRO A 121 2.73 -6.75 7.32
CA PRO A 121 2.11 -8.08 7.46
C PRO A 121 2.40 -8.87 8.74
N HIS A 122 3.59 -8.71 9.33
CA HIS A 122 4.00 -9.45 10.54
C HIS A 122 3.42 -8.87 11.85
N LEU A 123 2.82 -7.68 11.83
CA LEU A 123 2.23 -7.08 13.02
C LEU A 123 0.85 -7.70 13.31
N PRO A 124 0.37 -7.71 14.56
CA PRO A 124 -1.03 -8.04 14.83
C PRO A 124 -1.95 -6.96 14.22
N ASN A 125 -3.02 -7.35 13.54
CA ASN A 125 -3.99 -6.42 12.96
C ASN A 125 -5.39 -6.67 13.55
N PRO A 126 -5.90 -5.78 14.42
CA PRO A 126 -7.16 -6.01 15.14
C PRO A 126 -8.38 -6.05 14.22
N LEU A 127 -8.36 -5.36 13.07
CA LEU A 127 -9.46 -5.37 12.11
C LEU A 127 -9.53 -6.71 11.38
N ILE A 128 -8.40 -7.25 10.96
CA ILE A 128 -8.31 -8.58 10.31
C ILE A 128 -8.69 -9.70 11.30
N SER A 129 -8.29 -9.58 12.56
CA SER A 129 -8.70 -10.50 13.62
C SER A 129 -10.21 -10.47 13.90
N ALA A 130 -10.91 -9.40 13.50
CA ALA A 130 -12.35 -9.27 13.68
C ALA A 130 -13.20 -9.84 12.53
N ALA A 131 -12.60 -10.51 11.54
CA ALA A 131 -13.35 -11.11 10.42
C ALA A 131 -14.47 -12.05 10.88
N ASP A 132 -14.22 -12.80 11.97
CA ASP A 132 -15.13 -13.78 12.57
C ASP A 132 -15.97 -13.20 13.72
N ALA A 133 -15.83 -11.92 14.04
CA ALA A 133 -16.58 -11.26 15.12
C ALA A 133 -18.06 -11.08 14.76
N ASP A 134 -18.94 -10.84 15.74
CA ASP A 134 -20.32 -10.44 15.44
C ASP A 134 -20.42 -9.07 14.73
N ASP A 135 -21.59 -8.75 14.20
CA ASP A 135 -21.83 -7.51 13.45
C ASP A 135 -21.63 -6.26 14.31
N THR A 136 -22.01 -6.31 15.60
CA THR A 136 -21.86 -5.19 16.52
C THR A 136 -20.39 -4.81 16.72
N ARG A 137 -19.54 -5.81 16.95
CA ARG A 137 -18.09 -5.61 17.14
C ARG A 137 -17.42 -5.13 15.86
N LEU A 138 -17.74 -5.74 14.72
CA LEU A 138 -17.19 -5.31 13.43
C LEU A 138 -17.61 -3.88 13.10
N LEU A 139 -18.88 -3.54 13.28
CA LEU A 139 -19.41 -2.20 13.06
C LEU A 139 -18.74 -1.15 13.96
N GLY A 140 -18.53 -1.47 15.24
CA GLY A 140 -17.82 -0.58 16.16
C GLY A 140 -16.41 -0.24 15.71
N LEU A 141 -15.65 -1.25 15.24
CA LEU A 141 -14.30 -1.07 14.70
C LEU A 141 -14.30 -0.21 13.43
N LEU A 142 -15.21 -0.48 12.49
CA LEU A 142 -15.31 0.27 11.24
C LEU A 142 -15.76 1.71 11.47
N SER A 143 -16.69 1.94 12.41
CA SER A 143 -17.15 3.28 12.76
C SER A 143 -16.05 4.10 13.42
N GLY A 144 -15.25 3.49 14.31
CA GLY A 144 -14.09 4.12 14.93
C GLY A 144 -12.99 4.54 13.94
N LEU A 145 -12.97 3.95 12.75
CA LEU A 145 -12.08 4.32 11.65
C LEU A 145 -12.63 5.45 10.77
N GLY A 146 -13.90 5.84 10.92
CA GLY A 146 -14.62 6.68 9.95
C GLY A 146 -15.01 5.93 8.67
N GLY A 147 -15.06 4.59 8.72
CA GLY A 147 -15.33 3.72 7.57
C GLY A 147 -16.80 3.54 7.25
N VAL A 148 -17.69 3.95 8.14
CA VAL A 148 -19.15 3.81 8.00
C VAL A 148 -19.78 5.20 8.01
N PRO A 149 -20.35 5.66 6.88
CA PRO A 149 -21.13 6.90 6.83
C PRO A 149 -22.36 6.80 7.74
N GLU A 150 -22.70 7.89 8.43
CA GLU A 150 -23.82 7.92 9.37
C GLU A 150 -25.16 7.60 8.67
N GLU A 151 -25.31 7.99 7.41
CA GLU A 151 -26.49 7.71 6.60
C GLU A 151 -26.72 6.22 6.36
N LEU A 152 -25.65 5.41 6.43
CA LEU A 152 -25.74 3.96 6.27
C LEU A 152 -26.24 3.27 7.55
N LEU A 153 -26.00 3.87 8.72
CA LEU A 153 -26.50 3.34 10.00
C LEU A 153 -28.03 3.30 10.04
N ALA A 154 -28.68 4.25 9.35
CA ALA A 154 -30.13 4.30 9.19
C ALA A 154 -30.68 3.34 8.11
N ARG A 155 -29.84 2.51 7.47
CA ARG A 155 -30.22 1.64 6.33
C ARG A 155 -29.80 0.18 6.56
N PRO A 156 -30.56 -0.61 7.34
CA PRO A 156 -30.13 -1.95 7.78
C PRO A 156 -29.82 -2.95 6.66
N ALA A 157 -30.55 -2.91 5.55
CA ALA A 157 -30.30 -3.79 4.40
C ALA A 157 -28.95 -3.49 3.73
N TRP A 158 -28.62 -2.21 3.60
CA TRP A 158 -27.37 -1.77 2.97
C TRP A 158 -26.18 -1.99 3.88
N LEU A 159 -26.37 -1.74 5.19
CA LEU A 159 -25.37 -2.01 6.20
C LEU A 159 -24.98 -3.51 6.22
N ARG A 160 -25.96 -4.41 6.18
CA ARG A 160 -25.71 -5.86 6.09
C ARG A 160 -24.92 -6.24 4.83
N GLY A 161 -25.25 -5.63 3.68
CA GLY A 161 -24.50 -5.84 2.44
C GLY A 161 -23.04 -5.38 2.53
N MET A 162 -22.80 -4.20 3.10
CA MET A 162 -21.46 -3.67 3.35
C MET A 162 -20.67 -4.55 4.30
N LEU A 163 -21.26 -4.97 5.43
CA LEU A 163 -20.61 -5.85 6.40
C LEU A 163 -20.25 -7.20 5.78
N ALA A 164 -21.13 -7.79 4.97
CA ALA A 164 -20.85 -9.04 4.26
C ALA A 164 -19.66 -8.90 3.29
N THR A 165 -19.60 -7.80 2.53
CA THR A 165 -18.45 -7.52 1.66
C THR A 165 -17.18 -7.30 2.46
N THR A 166 -17.27 -6.54 3.55
CA THR A 166 -16.13 -6.25 4.42
C THR A 166 -15.58 -7.53 5.05
N ARG A 167 -16.43 -8.44 5.53
CA ARG A 167 -16.02 -9.72 6.10
C ARG A 167 -15.22 -10.56 5.11
N ALA A 168 -15.74 -10.74 3.89
CA ALA A 168 -15.03 -11.49 2.86
C ALA A 168 -13.64 -10.87 2.57
N ASP A 169 -13.60 -9.55 2.48
CA ASP A 169 -12.36 -8.78 2.27
C ASP A 169 -11.38 -8.94 3.46
N LEU A 170 -11.86 -9.02 4.71
CA LEU A 170 -11.02 -9.27 5.88
C LEU A 170 -10.50 -10.71 5.94
N VAL A 171 -11.29 -11.70 5.50
CA VAL A 171 -10.84 -13.09 5.34
C VAL A 171 -9.71 -13.16 4.31
N LEU A 172 -9.89 -12.51 3.15
CA LEU A 172 -8.83 -12.40 2.15
C LEU A 172 -7.59 -11.71 2.72
N GLY A 173 -7.77 -10.62 3.48
CA GLY A 173 -6.68 -9.91 4.14
C GLY A 173 -5.91 -10.78 5.13
N ARG A 174 -6.57 -11.70 5.84
CA ARG A 174 -5.91 -12.69 6.70
C ARG A 174 -4.99 -13.61 5.89
N ALA A 175 -5.52 -14.23 4.83
CA ALA A 175 -4.76 -15.13 3.97
C ALA A 175 -3.58 -14.41 3.27
N LEU A 176 -3.77 -13.14 2.87
CA LEU A 176 -2.71 -12.31 2.30
C LEU A 176 -1.58 -11.98 3.30
N ARG A 177 -1.89 -11.86 4.60
CA ARG A 177 -0.86 -11.65 5.63
C ARG A 177 -0.12 -12.94 5.96
N GLU A 178 -0.85 -14.04 6.10
CA GLU A 178 -0.29 -15.35 6.48
C GLU A 178 0.70 -15.87 5.42
N GLY A 179 0.41 -15.68 4.13
CA GLY A 179 1.34 -16.10 3.08
C GLY A 179 2.43 -15.08 2.72
N ALA A 180 2.57 -13.96 3.45
CA ALA A 180 3.65 -13.00 3.20
C ALA A 180 4.96 -13.53 3.80
N THR A 181 5.90 -13.97 2.95
CA THR A 181 7.08 -14.73 3.39
C THR A 181 8.42 -14.04 3.13
N ALA A 182 8.52 -13.17 2.12
CA ALA A 182 9.78 -12.57 1.71
C ALA A 182 9.65 -11.07 1.37
N PRO A 183 10.72 -10.27 1.56
CA PRO A 183 10.78 -8.90 1.07
C PRO A 183 10.85 -8.84 -0.46
N LEU A 184 10.29 -7.78 -1.04
CA LEU A 184 10.32 -7.54 -2.49
C LEU A 184 11.65 -6.92 -2.94
N PRO A 185 12.17 -7.28 -4.13
CA PRO A 185 13.35 -6.67 -4.72
C PRO A 185 13.06 -5.34 -5.43
N CYS A 186 12.00 -4.63 -5.06
CA CYS A 186 11.59 -3.34 -5.64
C CYS A 186 11.27 -2.32 -4.55
N PRO A 187 11.32 -1.01 -4.85
CA PRO A 187 11.08 0.02 -3.85
C PRO A 187 9.70 -0.08 -3.21
N ILE A 188 9.61 0.25 -1.92
CA ILE A 188 8.35 0.44 -1.20
C ILE A 188 8.22 1.89 -0.76
N TRP A 189 7.13 2.54 -1.20
CA TRP A 189 6.72 3.84 -0.69
C TRP A 189 5.50 3.67 0.21
N ALA A 190 5.66 3.97 1.49
CA ALA A 190 4.63 3.84 2.50
C ALA A 190 4.02 5.20 2.87
N PHE A 191 2.69 5.22 3.01
CA PHE A 191 1.90 6.40 3.34
C PHE A 191 1.04 6.11 4.57
N ALA A 192 1.22 6.92 5.61
CA ALA A 192 0.44 6.85 6.85
C ALA A 192 -0.43 8.10 7.02
N GLY A 193 -1.61 7.96 7.62
CA GLY A 193 -2.37 9.10 8.10
C GLY A 193 -1.87 9.51 9.49
N ALA A 194 -1.69 10.80 9.74
CA ALA A 194 -1.25 11.31 11.05
C ALA A 194 -2.20 10.92 12.19
N GLU A 195 -3.49 10.76 11.89
CA GLU A 195 -4.55 10.45 12.84
C GLU A 195 -5.03 8.98 12.75
N ASP A 196 -4.39 8.15 11.93
CA ASP A 196 -4.76 6.74 11.78
C ASP A 196 -4.41 5.95 13.05
N ARG A 197 -5.44 5.38 13.67
CA ARG A 197 -5.34 4.62 14.93
C ARG A 197 -5.10 3.13 14.73
N ILE A 198 -5.22 2.62 13.50
CA ILE A 198 -5.01 1.21 13.17
C ILE A 198 -3.67 1.06 12.46
N ALA A 199 -3.51 1.73 11.31
CA ALA A 199 -2.24 1.77 10.61
C ALA A 199 -1.46 3.04 11.02
N THR A 200 -1.09 3.08 12.31
CA THR A 200 -0.30 4.19 12.86
C THR A 200 0.99 4.40 12.07
N PRO A 201 1.56 5.62 12.04
CA PRO A 201 2.83 5.86 11.35
C PRO A 201 3.94 4.87 11.73
N THR A 202 4.01 4.46 13.01
CA THR A 202 4.95 3.44 13.48
C THR A 202 4.66 2.05 12.89
N ALA A 203 3.39 1.63 12.84
CA ALA A 203 3.02 0.34 12.25
C ALA A 203 3.23 0.30 10.73
N VAL A 204 3.10 1.45 10.07
CA VAL A 204 3.39 1.62 8.64
C VAL A 204 4.90 1.67 8.38
N ALA A 205 5.69 2.29 9.26
CA ALA A 205 7.15 2.29 9.16
C ALA A 205 7.75 0.87 9.12
N ALA A 206 7.10 -0.08 9.79
CA ALA A 206 7.50 -1.50 9.77
C ALA A 206 7.42 -2.17 8.38
N TRP A 207 6.94 -1.49 7.34
CA TRP A 207 7.07 -1.95 5.96
C TRP A 207 8.51 -1.98 5.44
N GLU A 208 9.45 -1.27 6.09
CA GLU A 208 10.87 -1.26 5.71
C GLU A 208 11.46 -2.65 5.53
N ARG A 209 11.13 -3.60 6.42
CA ARG A 209 11.62 -4.99 6.33
C ARG A 209 11.02 -5.83 5.20
N TRP A 210 10.10 -5.27 4.41
CA TRP A 210 9.43 -5.97 3.31
C TRP A 210 9.94 -5.55 1.94
N THR A 211 11.06 -4.81 1.89
CA THR A 211 11.82 -4.58 0.67
C THR A 211 13.31 -4.79 0.91
N THR A 212 14.02 -5.25 -0.12
CA THR A 212 15.50 -5.25 -0.17
C THR A 212 16.04 -4.06 -0.97
N SER A 213 15.15 -3.20 -1.47
CA SER A 213 15.45 -1.98 -2.21
C SER A 213 15.21 -0.75 -1.33
N ALA A 214 14.96 0.42 -1.94
CA ALA A 214 14.67 1.64 -1.22
C ALA A 214 13.32 1.57 -0.49
N PHE A 215 13.30 2.06 0.75
CA PHE A 215 12.09 2.29 1.53
C PHE A 215 11.90 3.78 1.78
N HIS A 216 10.68 4.26 1.60
CA HIS A 216 10.31 5.64 1.90
C HIS A 216 9.01 5.66 2.70
N LEU A 217 8.95 6.51 3.73
CA LEU A 217 7.74 6.74 4.52
C LEU A 217 7.33 8.21 4.41
N ARG A 218 6.05 8.47 4.16
CA ARG A 218 5.45 9.80 4.27
C ARG A 218 4.19 9.76 5.13
N THR A 219 4.10 10.66 6.09
CA THR A 219 2.89 10.87 6.88
C THR A 219 2.09 12.00 6.27
N LEU A 220 0.81 11.76 6.00
CA LEU A 220 -0.15 12.71 5.44
C LEU A 220 -1.10 13.21 6.53
N ALA A 221 -1.72 14.36 6.30
CA ALA A 221 -2.82 14.81 7.14
C ALA A 221 -4.02 13.84 7.06
N GLY A 222 -4.82 13.79 8.13
CA GLY A 222 -6.03 12.96 8.21
C GLY A 222 -5.80 11.56 8.78
N GLY A 223 -6.89 10.80 8.83
CA GLY A 223 -6.96 9.45 9.40
C GLY A 223 -6.79 8.34 8.36
N HIS A 224 -7.41 7.18 8.62
CA HIS A 224 -7.27 5.99 7.77
C HIS A 224 -7.62 6.24 6.29
N PHE A 225 -8.60 7.10 6.01
CA PHE A 225 -9.16 7.30 4.68
C PHE A 225 -8.56 8.48 3.88
N PHE A 226 -7.33 8.90 4.17
CA PHE A 226 -6.62 9.96 3.40
C PHE A 226 -6.56 9.69 1.88
N VAL A 227 -6.79 8.44 1.45
CA VAL A 227 -6.89 8.05 0.03
C VAL A 227 -7.96 8.83 -0.75
N ARG A 228 -8.96 9.37 -0.05
CA ARG A 228 -10.05 10.16 -0.62
C ARG A 228 -9.64 11.62 -0.89
N ASP A 229 -8.53 12.06 -0.31
CA ASP A 229 -8.07 13.44 -0.40
C ASP A 229 -7.31 13.72 -1.70
N GLY A 230 -7.14 15.01 -2.00
CA GLY A 230 -6.50 15.45 -3.24
C GLY A 230 -4.97 15.47 -3.24
N GLU A 231 -4.33 15.34 -2.07
CA GLU A 231 -2.87 15.46 -1.92
C GLU A 231 -2.14 14.21 -2.44
N LEU A 232 -2.59 13.02 -2.00
CA LEU A 232 -1.94 11.76 -2.33
C LEU A 232 -1.74 11.55 -3.85
N PRO A 233 -2.76 11.66 -4.72
CA PRO A 233 -2.55 11.43 -6.15
C PRO A 233 -1.53 12.39 -6.76
N ARG A 234 -1.43 13.65 -6.30
CA ARG A 234 -0.41 14.60 -6.81
C ARG A 234 1.00 14.13 -6.46
N LEU A 235 1.20 13.77 -5.20
CA LEU A 235 2.46 13.24 -4.73
C LEU A 235 2.87 11.95 -5.47
N LEU A 236 1.92 11.05 -5.72
CA LEU A 236 2.20 9.84 -6.48
C LEU A 236 2.66 10.15 -7.91
N GLY A 237 2.10 11.21 -8.53
CA GLY A 237 2.53 11.70 -9.83
C GLY A 237 3.99 12.16 -9.85
N GLU A 238 4.41 12.88 -8.80
CA GLU A 238 5.79 13.35 -8.64
C GLU A 238 6.77 12.21 -8.38
N LEU A 239 6.38 11.25 -7.53
CA LEU A 239 7.22 10.09 -7.18
C LEU A 239 7.40 9.11 -8.35
N LEU A 240 6.36 8.96 -9.17
CA LEU A 240 6.33 8.03 -10.30
C LEU A 240 6.68 8.70 -11.62
N ASP A 241 7.19 9.93 -11.59
CA ASP A 241 7.73 10.56 -12.79
C ASP A 241 8.85 9.67 -13.37
N PRO A 242 8.74 9.22 -14.63
CA PRO A 242 9.73 8.33 -15.24
C PRO A 242 11.16 8.88 -15.22
N SER A 243 11.34 10.20 -15.22
CA SER A 243 12.66 10.82 -15.10
C SER A 243 13.30 10.57 -13.73
N VAL A 244 12.49 10.36 -12.71
CA VAL A 244 12.91 10.02 -11.33
C VAL A 244 13.09 8.51 -11.18
N VAL A 245 12.14 7.73 -11.69
CA VAL A 245 12.15 6.25 -11.58
C VAL A 245 13.29 5.63 -12.40
N LEU A 246 13.49 6.04 -13.65
CA LEU A 246 14.54 5.48 -14.52
C LEU A 246 15.95 5.92 -14.09
N ALA A 247 16.09 7.11 -13.48
CA ALA A 247 17.36 7.58 -12.93
C ALA A 247 17.80 6.78 -11.69
N ALA A 248 16.86 6.21 -10.93
CA ALA A 248 17.15 5.33 -9.80
C ALA A 248 17.64 3.94 -10.24
N GLU A 249 17.17 3.44 -11.39
CA GLU A 249 17.63 2.16 -11.96
C GLU A 249 19.09 2.21 -12.49
N HIS A 250 19.60 3.41 -12.80
CA HIS A 250 20.96 3.61 -13.35
C HIS A 250 22.00 4.05 -12.32
N ARG A 251 21.61 4.25 -11.04
CA ARG A 251 22.56 4.55 -9.97
C ARG A 251 22.83 3.27 -9.16
N GLU A 252 23.95 2.61 -9.44
CA GLU A 252 24.56 1.74 -8.43
C GLU A 252 24.78 2.56 -7.16
N THR A 253 24.11 2.18 -6.07
CA THR A 253 24.29 2.77 -4.74
C THR A 253 25.76 2.70 -4.33
N PRO A 254 26.44 3.81 -4.02
CA PRO A 254 27.68 3.74 -3.25
C PRO A 254 27.32 3.29 -1.84
N ARG A 255 27.80 2.10 -1.46
CA ARG A 255 27.86 1.71 -0.05
C ARG A 255 28.97 2.51 0.59
N THR A 256 28.61 3.51 1.41
CA THR A 256 29.17 3.82 2.75
C THR A 256 28.79 5.25 3.16
N PHE A 257 28.22 5.38 4.36
CA PHE A 257 28.36 6.59 5.17
C PHE A 257 29.35 6.23 6.28
N GLU A 258 30.56 6.80 6.24
CA GLU A 258 31.45 6.81 7.39
C GLU A 258 30.99 7.91 8.37
N PRO A 259 30.96 7.65 9.68
CA PRO A 259 30.73 8.70 10.66
C PRO A 259 31.98 9.58 10.77
N LEU A 260 31.77 10.90 10.73
CA LEU A 260 32.78 11.92 10.98
C LEU A 260 33.54 11.63 12.29
N GLY A 261 34.87 11.63 12.18
CA GLY A 261 35.80 11.14 13.18
C GLY A 261 35.72 11.83 14.55
N ALA A 262 35.76 11.01 15.60
CA ALA A 262 36.24 11.42 16.91
C ALA A 262 37.78 11.44 16.86
N GLY A 263 38.34 12.64 16.69
CA GLY A 263 39.77 12.86 16.78
C GLY A 263 40.30 12.49 18.17
N THR A 264 41.10 11.44 18.23
CA THR A 264 41.97 11.14 19.37
C THR A 264 43.16 12.10 19.35
N ALA A 265 43.25 12.99 20.33
CA ALA A 265 44.49 13.67 20.68
C ALA A 265 45.00 13.09 22.01
N ARG A 266 46.00 12.22 21.92
CA ARG A 266 46.93 11.93 23.01
C ARG A 266 48.31 12.37 22.54
N ASP A 267 48.87 13.31 23.28
CA ASP A 267 50.30 13.58 23.58
C ASP A 267 50.28 14.98 24.22
N GLY A 268 50.64 15.23 25.47
CA GLY A 268 51.69 14.67 26.30
C GLY A 268 52.58 15.87 26.70
N ILE A 269 52.72 16.21 27.99
CA ILE A 269 53.90 16.89 28.56
C ILE A 269 53.87 16.81 30.10
N ARG A 270 55.04 16.44 30.62
CA ARG A 270 55.58 16.37 31.98
C ARG A 270 55.24 17.54 32.92
N GLY A 271 54.83 17.19 34.15
CA GLY A 271 55.63 17.33 35.39
C GLY A 271 55.86 18.71 36.02
N LEU A 272 55.41 18.88 37.27
CA LEU A 272 56.03 19.66 38.38
C LEU A 272 55.14 19.47 39.65
N ARG A 273 55.60 18.71 40.65
CA ARG A 273 56.11 19.16 41.97
C ARG A 273 55.09 19.77 42.96
N SER A 274 54.85 19.00 44.03
CA SER A 274 54.86 19.33 45.48
C SER A 274 53.98 20.42 46.11
N ALA A 275 53.49 20.05 47.32
CA ALA A 275 53.05 20.85 48.47
C ALA A 275 51.66 21.51 48.34
N GLY A 276 50.77 21.50 49.33
CA GLY A 276 50.80 21.03 50.72
C GLY A 276 49.43 21.28 51.37
N GLU A 277 49.30 20.73 52.59
CA GLU A 277 48.18 20.83 53.57
C GLU A 277 46.87 20.10 53.27
#